data_AF-A0A0L8VMZ1-F1
#
_entry.id   AF-A0A0L8VMZ1-F1
#
_cell.length_a   1.000
_cell.length_b   1.000
_cell.length_c   1.000
_cell.angle_alpha   90.00
_cell.angle_beta   90.00
_cell.angle_gamma   90.00
#
_symmetry.space_group_name_H-M   'P 1'
#
loop_
_entity.id
_entity.type
_entity.pdbx_description
1 polymer ?
#
loop_
_entity_poly.entity_id
_entity_poly.type
_entity_poly.pdbx_seq_one_letter_code
_entity_poly.pdbx_strand_id
1 'polypeptide(L)'
;MRNTDRGLDNWMVKLIKLSNNKWRLKLAAIDNGLSFPWKHPDEWRLYPYGWLYLPLQLLAKPFSEQMRSHFLPILTSTNWWEESYQEFLALFSRDQDFNVRMWKKQWAVLKGQAFNVVETLKDPRQGPLELVRRTRCQVIDEKMQVPCCPPPVSIFKNAIDEPIGSYSTSPMVLPSTPSTIPFHAHNQSNSNPVYYDSTLHPFANKTVIAERLQIVNSTPVFTWC
;
A
#
# COMPACT_ATOMS: atom_id res chain seq x y z
N MET A 1 7.13 6.86 4.40
CA MET A 1 8.48 6.43 4.82
C MET A 1 8.54 5.21 5.75
N ARG A 2 7.46 4.78 6.43
CA ARG A 2 7.47 3.66 7.40
C ARG A 2 8.62 3.75 8.41
N ASN A 3 8.59 4.80 9.23
CA ASN A 3 9.54 4.93 10.32
C ASN A 3 9.35 3.75 11.31
N THR A 4 10.45 3.11 11.72
CA THR A 4 10.46 1.95 12.61
C THR A 4 10.74 2.32 14.07
N ASP A 5 11.06 3.58 14.34
CA ASP A 5 11.41 4.12 15.63
C ASP A 5 10.73 5.47 15.87
N ARG A 6 9.40 5.49 15.80
CA ARG A 6 8.60 6.70 16.04
C ARG A 6 7.95 6.66 17.43
N GLY A 7 8.78 6.72 18.46
CA GLY A 7 8.36 6.85 19.87
C GLY A 7 7.69 8.19 20.19
N LEU A 8 7.23 8.36 21.44
CA LEU A 8 6.65 9.62 21.93
C LEU A 8 7.71 10.72 22.17
N ASP A 9 8.96 10.31 22.32
CA ASP A 9 10.18 11.10 22.48
C ASP A 9 10.76 11.59 21.14
N ASN A 10 10.47 10.89 20.04
CA ASN A 10 11.01 11.22 18.72
C ASN A 10 10.21 12.32 17.98
N TRP A 11 9.38 13.09 18.67
CA TRP A 11 8.74 14.28 18.11
C TRP A 11 8.52 15.31 19.21
N MET A 12 8.62 16.58 18.85
CA MET A 12 8.55 17.68 19.79
C MET A 12 7.26 18.47 19.63
N VAL A 13 6.75 18.99 20.75
CA VAL A 13 5.61 19.90 20.80
C VAL A 13 6.09 21.25 21.32
N LYS A 14 5.82 22.32 20.56
CA LYS A 14 6.04 23.70 21.00
C LYS A 14 4.69 24.40 21.15
N LEU A 15 4.39 24.81 22.38
CA LEU A 15 3.22 25.65 22.70
C LEU A 15 3.63 27.11 22.73
N ILE A 16 2.94 27.94 21.96
CA ILE A 16 3.19 29.37 21.86
C ILE A 16 1.92 30.10 22.32
N LYS A 17 2.01 30.85 23.41
CA LYS A 17 0.92 31.72 23.87
C LYS A 17 0.83 32.92 22.93
N LEU A 18 -0.36 33.17 22.40
CA LEU A 18 -0.65 34.33 21.54
C LEU A 18 -1.20 35.49 22.39
N SER A 19 -1.12 36.71 21.86
CA SER A 19 -1.56 37.95 22.53
C SER A 19 -3.06 37.95 22.89
N ASN A 20 -3.88 37.15 22.21
CA ASN A 20 -5.31 37.04 22.43
C ASN A 20 -5.71 35.90 23.41
N ASN A 21 -4.82 35.49 24.31
CA ASN A 21 -5.00 34.34 25.22
C ASN A 21 -5.27 32.99 24.52
N LYS A 22 -5.10 32.90 23.19
CA LYS A 22 -5.11 31.61 22.48
C LYS A 22 -3.73 30.97 22.50
N TRP A 23 -3.69 29.67 22.28
CA TRP A 23 -2.46 28.91 22.15
C TRP A 23 -2.28 28.44 20.71
N ARG A 24 -1.07 28.55 20.18
CA ARG A 24 -0.65 27.94 18.92
C ARG A 24 0.24 26.75 19.24
N LEU A 25 -0.17 25.58 18.77
CA LEU A 25 0.60 24.35 18.87
C LEU A 25 1.41 24.15 17.58
N LYS A 26 2.69 23.83 17.72
CA LYS A 26 3.57 23.40 16.62
C LYS A 26 4.15 22.03 16.94
N LEU A 27 4.22 21.16 15.93
CA LEU A 27 4.85 19.85 16.01
C LEU A 27 6.14 19.83 15.19
N ALA A 28 7.15 19.10 15.66
CA ALA A 28 8.36 18.83 14.89
C ALA A 28 8.69 17.33 14.95
N ALA A 29 8.76 16.68 13.80
CA ALA A 29 9.19 15.29 13.68
C ALA A 29 10.73 15.24 13.62
N ILE A 30 11.36 14.94 14.75
CA ILE A 30 12.82 14.78 14.85
C ILE A 30 13.19 13.30 14.69
N ASP A 31 14.48 13.01 14.65
CA ASP A 31 15.03 11.64 14.62
C ASP A 31 14.33 10.70 13.60
N ASN A 32 14.67 10.88 12.33
CA ASN A 32 14.07 10.15 11.21
C ASN A 32 15.02 9.09 10.64
N GLY A 33 16.16 8.82 11.29
CA GLY A 33 17.23 7.98 10.75
C GLY A 33 16.82 6.52 10.49
N LEU A 34 15.93 5.98 11.34
CA LEU A 34 15.41 4.62 11.21
C LEU A 34 14.10 4.61 10.38
N SER A 35 14.21 4.99 9.12
CA SER A 35 13.12 5.02 8.14
C SER A 35 13.52 4.36 6.82
N PHE A 36 12.57 4.22 5.89
CA PHE A 36 12.77 3.61 4.57
C PHE A 36 13.27 2.15 4.66
N PRO A 37 12.56 1.26 5.36
CA PRO A 37 12.94 -0.14 5.39
C PRO A 37 12.72 -0.77 4.01
N TRP A 38 13.58 -1.72 3.64
CA TRP A 38 13.51 -2.42 2.36
C TRP A 38 12.43 -3.51 2.32
N LYS A 39 11.88 -3.88 3.48
CA LYS A 39 10.70 -4.73 3.62
C LYS A 39 9.89 -4.29 4.82
N HIS A 40 8.63 -4.69 4.90
CA HIS A 40 7.90 -4.56 6.16
C HIS A 40 8.55 -5.44 7.24
N PRO A 41 8.53 -5.01 8.51
CA PRO A 41 9.04 -5.84 9.59
C PRO A 41 8.32 -7.19 9.68
N ASP A 42 9.08 -8.22 10.00
CA ASP A 42 8.57 -9.55 10.30
C ASP A 42 7.83 -9.53 11.66
N GLU A 43 6.86 -10.42 11.87
CA GLU A 43 5.93 -10.34 13.02
C GLU A 43 6.56 -10.50 14.41
N TRP A 44 7.79 -11.01 14.49
CA TRP A 44 8.53 -11.09 15.76
C TRP A 44 9.09 -9.73 16.23
N ARG A 45 9.15 -8.72 15.35
CA ARG A 45 9.43 -7.31 15.70
C ARG A 45 8.47 -6.38 15.01
N LEU A 46 7.48 -5.88 15.75
CA LEU A 46 6.37 -5.13 15.16
C LEU A 46 6.70 -3.68 14.81
N TYR A 47 7.69 -3.05 15.47
CA TYR A 47 8.03 -1.63 15.32
C TYR A 47 6.79 -0.73 15.19
N PRO A 48 5.90 -0.72 16.22
CA PRO A 48 4.67 0.04 16.17
C PRO A 48 4.96 1.54 16.17
N TYR A 49 3.99 2.33 15.70
CA TYR A 49 4.06 3.77 15.83
C TYR A 49 3.74 4.19 17.26
N GLY A 50 4.67 4.82 17.98
CA GLY A 50 4.50 5.22 19.38
C GLY A 50 3.38 6.25 19.61
N TRP A 51 3.02 7.04 18.60
CA TRP A 51 1.85 7.92 18.69
C TRP A 51 0.52 7.16 18.82
N LEU A 52 0.48 5.83 18.59
CA LEU A 52 -0.70 5.00 18.87
C LEU A 52 -1.03 4.88 20.37
N TYR A 53 -0.11 5.26 21.26
CA TYR A 53 -0.36 5.33 22.71
C TYR A 53 -1.02 6.65 23.14
N LEU A 54 -1.30 7.58 22.22
CA LEU A 54 -2.05 8.80 22.54
C LEU A 54 -3.51 8.48 22.92
N PRO A 55 -4.18 9.37 23.67
CA PRO A 55 -5.58 9.18 24.05
C PRO A 55 -6.49 8.86 22.86
N LEU A 56 -7.40 7.89 23.05
CA LEU A 56 -8.29 7.41 21.99
C LEU A 56 -9.14 8.53 21.37
N GLN A 57 -9.51 9.55 22.15
CA GLN A 57 -10.27 10.70 21.67
C GLN A 57 -9.51 11.52 20.61
N LEU A 58 -8.18 11.43 20.57
CA LEU A 58 -7.36 12.03 19.52
C LEU A 58 -7.22 11.09 18.32
N LEU A 59 -7.00 9.80 18.57
CA LEU A 59 -6.72 8.81 17.52
C LEU A 59 -7.94 8.38 16.72
N ALA A 60 -9.12 8.33 17.34
CA ALA A 60 -10.37 7.91 16.72
C ALA A 60 -11.01 9.00 15.83
N LYS A 61 -10.36 10.18 15.71
CA LYS A 61 -10.86 11.24 14.83
C LYS A 61 -10.53 10.93 13.37
N PRO A 62 -11.47 11.14 12.44
CA PRO A 62 -11.17 11.03 11.03
C PRO A 62 -10.14 12.07 10.59
N PHE A 63 -9.44 11.80 9.50
CA PHE A 63 -8.59 12.83 8.88
C PHE A 63 -9.43 14.03 8.44
N SER A 64 -8.92 15.23 8.70
CA SER A 64 -9.64 16.46 8.36
C SER A 64 -9.77 16.64 6.86
N GLU A 65 -10.79 17.38 6.44
CA GLU A 65 -10.95 17.75 5.03
C GLU A 65 -9.72 18.47 4.48
N GLN A 66 -9.14 19.37 5.27
CA GLN A 66 -7.90 20.06 4.90
C GLN A 66 -6.76 19.08 4.57
N MET A 67 -6.55 18.04 5.37
CA MET A 67 -5.52 17.04 5.10
C MET A 67 -5.81 16.26 3.81
N ARG A 68 -7.06 15.83 3.62
CA ARG A 68 -7.47 15.10 2.41
C ARG A 68 -7.26 15.94 1.15
N SER A 69 -7.80 17.16 1.13
CA SER A 69 -7.69 18.08 0.00
C SER A 69 -6.25 18.47 -0.32
N HIS A 70 -5.36 18.47 0.67
CA HIS A 70 -3.94 18.73 0.45
C HIS A 70 -3.18 17.51 -0.09
N PHE A 71 -3.33 16.34 0.55
CA PHE A 71 -2.47 15.18 0.25
C PHE A 71 -2.98 14.30 -0.90
N LEU A 72 -4.29 14.22 -1.13
CA LEU A 72 -4.82 13.38 -2.22
C LEU A 72 -4.26 13.78 -3.58
N PRO A 73 -4.30 15.06 -4.02
CA PRO A 73 -3.77 15.45 -5.33
C PRO A 73 -2.28 15.15 -5.50
N ILE A 74 -1.50 15.25 -4.42
CA ILE A 74 -0.06 14.96 -4.42
C ILE A 74 0.19 13.46 -4.57
N LEU A 75 -0.43 12.65 -3.71
CA LEU A 75 -0.18 11.21 -3.65
C LEU A 75 -0.77 10.44 -4.83
N THR A 76 -1.72 11.02 -5.57
CA THR A 76 -2.27 10.42 -6.80
C THR A 76 -1.65 10.99 -8.08
N SER A 77 -0.70 11.93 -7.99
CA SER A 77 -0.05 12.53 -9.16
C SER A 77 1.10 11.66 -9.66
N THR A 78 1.00 11.17 -10.90
CA THR A 78 2.09 10.41 -11.54
C THR A 78 3.37 11.22 -11.64
N ASN A 79 3.28 12.48 -12.10
CA ASN A 79 4.44 13.36 -12.25
C ASN A 79 5.16 13.57 -10.91
N TRP A 80 4.42 13.75 -9.82
CA TRP A 80 5.01 13.92 -8.49
C TRP A 80 5.79 12.69 -8.04
N TRP A 81 5.27 11.49 -8.31
CA TRP A 81 5.96 10.24 -8.00
C TRP A 81 7.20 10.00 -8.87
N GLU A 82 7.15 10.37 -10.15
CA GLU A 82 8.29 10.27 -11.06
C GLU A 82 9.42 11.23 -10.65
N GLU A 83 9.10 12.50 -10.40
CA GLU A 83 10.05 13.50 -9.89
C GLU A 83 10.64 13.07 -8.55
N SER A 84 9.79 12.65 -7.61
CA SER A 84 10.23 12.14 -6.30
C SER A 84 11.15 10.94 -6.44
N TYR A 85 10.87 10.01 -7.35
CA TYR A 85 11.75 8.86 -7.57
C TYR A 85 13.15 9.30 -7.99
N GLN A 86 13.26 10.25 -8.92
CA GLN A 86 14.55 10.76 -9.38
C GLN A 86 15.30 11.50 -8.27
N GLU A 87 14.61 12.35 -7.51
CA GLU A 87 15.22 13.10 -6.40
C GLU A 87 15.72 12.17 -5.29
N PHE A 88 14.91 11.20 -4.87
CA PHE A 88 15.33 10.24 -3.85
C PHE A 88 16.44 9.32 -4.34
N LEU A 89 16.36 8.85 -5.59
CA LEU A 89 17.42 8.04 -6.19
C LEU A 89 18.74 8.82 -6.20
N ALA A 90 18.72 10.08 -6.63
CA ALA A 90 19.89 10.95 -6.63
C ALA A 90 20.43 11.22 -5.21
N LEU A 91 19.55 11.32 -4.21
CA LEU A 91 19.94 11.49 -2.81
C LEU A 91 20.60 10.23 -2.23
N PHE A 92 19.96 9.07 -2.38
CA PHE A 92 20.44 7.81 -1.79
C PHE A 92 21.66 7.26 -2.53
N SER A 93 21.80 7.54 -3.83
CA SER A 93 22.98 7.13 -4.62
C SER A 93 24.28 7.84 -4.24
N ARG A 94 24.22 8.82 -3.32
CA ARG A 94 25.43 9.46 -2.76
C ARG A 94 26.17 8.55 -1.77
N ASP A 95 25.48 7.57 -1.21
CA ASP A 95 26.08 6.58 -0.32
C ASP A 95 26.98 5.62 -1.11
N GLN A 96 28.17 5.33 -0.59
CA GLN A 96 29.15 4.48 -1.28
C GLN A 96 28.68 3.02 -1.40
N ASP A 97 27.89 2.56 -0.46
CA ASP A 97 27.33 1.21 -0.41
C ASP A 97 25.92 1.14 -1.04
N PHE A 98 25.51 2.20 -1.76
CA PHE A 98 24.22 2.26 -2.40
C PHE A 98 24.01 1.08 -3.36
N ASN A 99 22.91 0.36 -3.14
CA ASN A 99 22.52 -0.76 -3.98
C ASN A 99 21.15 -0.52 -4.63
N VAL A 100 21.13 -0.40 -5.96
CA VAL A 100 19.91 -0.13 -6.73
C VAL A 100 18.81 -1.19 -6.52
N ARG A 101 19.18 -2.46 -6.30
CA ARG A 101 18.20 -3.53 -6.03
C ARG A 101 17.57 -3.33 -4.65
N MET A 102 18.34 -2.90 -3.67
CA MET A 102 17.83 -2.58 -2.32
C MET A 102 16.93 -1.35 -2.36
N TRP A 103 17.36 -0.29 -3.04
CA TRP A 103 16.58 0.93 -3.26
C TRP A 103 15.20 0.64 -3.84
N LYS A 104 15.13 -0.19 -4.89
CA LYS A 104 13.84 -0.57 -5.50
C LYS A 104 12.89 -1.25 -4.51
N LYS A 105 13.42 -2.06 -3.59
CA LYS A 105 12.61 -2.67 -2.52
C LYS A 105 12.12 -1.63 -1.50
N GLN A 106 12.98 -0.69 -1.09
CA GLN A 106 12.58 0.43 -0.23
C GLN A 106 11.49 1.28 -0.88
N TRP A 107 11.64 1.58 -2.17
CA TRP A 107 10.66 2.31 -2.96
C TRP A 107 9.33 1.56 -3.05
N ALA A 108 9.36 0.23 -3.26
CA ALA A 108 8.16 -0.59 -3.29
C ALA A 108 7.37 -0.55 -1.97
N VAL A 109 8.07 -0.59 -0.83
CA VAL A 109 7.45 -0.41 0.49
C VAL A 109 6.88 0.99 0.64
N LEU A 110 7.60 2.03 0.21
CA LEU A 110 7.11 3.41 0.26
C LEU A 110 5.82 3.59 -0.54
N LYS A 111 5.77 3.07 -1.78
CA LYS A 111 4.58 3.09 -2.63
C LYS A 111 3.40 2.35 -1.98
N GLY A 112 3.62 1.17 -1.39
CA GLY A 112 2.57 0.44 -0.66
C GLY A 112 2.03 1.20 0.56
N GLN A 113 2.91 1.88 1.31
CA GLN A 113 2.47 2.74 2.41
C GLN A 113 1.63 3.91 1.91
N ALA A 114 2.04 4.55 0.82
CA ALA A 114 1.28 5.65 0.24
C ALA A 114 -0.06 5.19 -0.33
N PHE A 115 -0.13 4.01 -0.94
CA PHE A 115 -1.39 3.38 -1.36
C PHE A 115 -2.36 3.28 -0.18
N ASN A 116 -1.94 2.73 0.95
CA ASN A 116 -2.78 2.63 2.14
C ASN A 116 -3.21 4.01 2.68
N VAL A 117 -2.34 5.03 2.61
CA VAL A 117 -2.68 6.41 2.96
C VAL A 117 -3.76 6.96 2.03
N VAL A 118 -3.59 6.86 0.71
CA VAL A 118 -4.56 7.32 -0.29
C VAL A 118 -5.91 6.65 -0.08
N GLU A 119 -5.93 5.32 0.06
CA GLU A 119 -7.17 4.59 0.26
C GLU A 119 -7.89 4.99 1.55
N THR A 120 -7.14 5.33 2.61
CA THR A 120 -7.74 5.84 3.86
C THR A 120 -8.28 7.26 3.66
N LEU A 121 -7.54 8.14 2.99
CA LEU A 121 -7.94 9.52 2.75
C LEU A 121 -9.16 9.64 1.81
N LYS A 122 -9.45 8.63 0.99
CA LYS A 122 -10.65 8.61 0.12
C LYS A 122 -11.96 8.54 0.91
N ASP A 123 -11.98 7.88 2.08
CA ASP A 123 -13.18 7.81 2.92
C ASP A 123 -13.13 8.89 4.01
N PRO A 124 -14.04 9.87 4.02
CA PRO A 124 -14.01 10.99 4.97
C PRO A 124 -14.24 10.56 6.43
N ARG A 125 -14.66 9.33 6.68
CA ARG A 125 -14.89 8.77 8.02
C ARG A 125 -13.66 8.08 8.61
N GLN A 126 -12.62 7.83 7.80
CA GLN A 126 -11.44 7.09 8.23
C GLN A 126 -10.35 8.02 8.76
N GLY A 127 -9.60 7.55 9.74
CA GLY A 127 -8.53 8.28 10.42
C GLY A 127 -7.26 7.44 10.61
N PRO A 128 -6.40 7.86 11.56
CA PRO A 128 -5.14 7.17 11.84
C PRO A 128 -5.30 5.71 12.25
N LEU A 129 -6.37 5.35 12.98
CA LEU A 129 -6.60 3.98 13.44
C LEU A 129 -6.99 3.05 12.29
N GLU A 130 -7.82 3.51 11.36
CA GLU A 130 -8.20 2.76 10.18
C GLU A 130 -6.99 2.57 9.26
N LEU A 131 -6.16 3.60 9.11
CA LEU A 131 -4.91 3.53 8.34
C LEU A 131 -3.98 2.43 8.84
N VAL A 132 -3.71 2.36 10.15
CA VAL A 132 -2.79 1.35 10.70
C VAL A 132 -3.35 -0.06 10.70
N ARG A 133 -4.68 -0.21 10.63
CA ARG A 133 -5.35 -1.50 10.49
C ARG A 133 -5.39 -2.03 9.06
N ARG A 134 -5.01 -1.24 8.06
CA ARG A 134 -4.96 -1.72 6.67
C ARG A 134 -3.93 -2.81 6.51
N THR A 135 -4.24 -3.75 5.63
CA THR A 135 -3.32 -4.83 5.27
C THR A 135 -2.02 -4.23 4.72
N ARG A 136 -0.88 -4.74 5.23
CA ARG A 136 0.45 -4.34 4.75
C ARG A 136 0.60 -4.73 3.28
N CYS A 137 1.04 -3.80 2.46
CA CYS A 137 1.27 -4.03 1.03
C CYS A 137 2.54 -3.32 0.56
N GLN A 138 3.01 -3.71 -0.62
CA GLN A 138 4.10 -3.09 -1.36
C GLN A 138 3.73 -3.04 -2.85
N VAL A 139 4.23 -2.05 -3.58
CA VAL A 139 3.97 -1.92 -5.03
C VAL A 139 5.26 -2.22 -5.77
N ILE A 140 5.29 -3.33 -6.50
CA ILE A 140 6.48 -3.82 -7.20
C ILE A 140 6.33 -3.64 -8.69
N ASP A 141 7.43 -3.25 -9.33
CA ASP A 141 7.52 -3.20 -10.78
C ASP A 141 7.80 -4.62 -11.31
N GLU A 142 6.82 -5.21 -12.00
CA GLU A 142 6.93 -6.53 -12.60
C GLU A 142 7.04 -6.42 -14.13
N LYS A 143 7.95 -7.20 -14.72
CA LYS A 143 8.01 -7.37 -16.17
C LYS A 143 6.95 -8.38 -16.58
N MET A 144 5.92 -7.92 -17.27
CA MET A 144 4.86 -8.75 -17.81
C MET A 144 5.02 -8.87 -19.33
N GLN A 145 4.79 -10.06 -19.86
CA GLN A 145 4.65 -10.26 -21.31
C GLN A 145 3.19 -10.07 -21.68
N VAL A 146 2.93 -9.10 -22.56
CA VAL A 146 1.58 -8.82 -23.05
C VAL A 146 1.54 -9.12 -24.54
N PRO A 147 0.51 -9.83 -25.04
CA PRO A 147 0.34 -10.04 -26.47
C PRO A 147 0.24 -8.70 -27.21
N CYS A 148 0.98 -8.54 -28.31
CA CYS A 148 0.95 -7.32 -29.12
C CYS A 148 -0.39 -7.10 -29.83
N CYS A 149 -1.21 -8.14 -29.96
CA CYS A 149 -2.57 -8.05 -30.49
C CYS A 149 -3.59 -8.21 -29.37
N PRO A 150 -4.67 -7.42 -29.34
CA PRO A 150 -5.73 -7.59 -28.36
C PRO A 150 -6.32 -9.02 -28.47
N PRO A 151 -6.67 -9.65 -27.33
CA PRO A 151 -7.30 -10.96 -27.36
C PRO A 151 -8.63 -10.91 -28.15
N PRO A 152 -9.06 -12.04 -28.72
CA PRO A 152 -10.35 -12.12 -29.42
C PRO A 152 -11.49 -11.55 -28.56
N VAL A 153 -12.41 -10.81 -29.18
CA VAL A 153 -13.55 -10.15 -28.52
C VAL A 153 -14.39 -11.13 -27.66
N SER A 154 -14.41 -12.41 -28.03
CA SER A 154 -15.07 -13.47 -27.27
C SER A 154 -14.55 -13.64 -25.84
N ILE A 155 -13.25 -13.45 -25.60
CA ILE A 155 -12.65 -13.56 -24.27
C ILE A 155 -13.15 -12.42 -23.36
N PHE A 156 -13.23 -11.20 -23.89
CA PHE A 156 -13.74 -10.06 -23.14
C PHE A 156 -15.22 -10.22 -22.79
N LYS A 157 -16.01 -10.75 -23.72
CA LYS A 157 -17.44 -10.97 -23.50
C LYS A 157 -17.69 -11.97 -22.37
N ASN A 158 -16.97 -13.09 -22.37
CA ASN A 158 -17.06 -14.10 -21.32
C ASN A 158 -16.65 -13.57 -19.94
N ALA A 159 -15.63 -12.71 -19.86
CA ALA A 159 -15.20 -12.11 -18.60
C ALA A 159 -16.19 -11.06 -18.06
N ILE A 160 -16.88 -10.33 -18.95
CA ILE A 160 -17.91 -9.35 -18.56
C ILE A 160 -19.18 -10.06 -18.06
N ASP A 161 -19.53 -11.19 -18.67
CA ASP A 161 -20.71 -11.97 -18.34
C ASP A 161 -20.52 -12.84 -17.07
N GLU A 162 -19.31 -12.88 -16.50
CA GLU A 162 -19.01 -13.63 -15.28
C GLU A 162 -19.51 -12.87 -14.03
N PRO A 163 -20.42 -13.46 -13.22
CA PRO A 163 -21.00 -12.77 -12.08
C PRO A 163 -19.96 -12.56 -10.96
N ILE A 164 -19.76 -11.30 -10.55
CA ILE A 164 -18.94 -10.97 -9.38
C ILE A 164 -19.66 -11.50 -8.13
N GLY A 165 -19.08 -12.51 -7.48
CA GLY A 165 -19.63 -13.12 -6.27
C GLY A 165 -19.92 -12.09 -5.17
N SER A 166 -21.10 -12.17 -4.55
CA SER A 166 -21.64 -11.24 -3.54
C SER A 166 -20.84 -11.13 -2.23
N TYR A 167 -19.73 -11.88 -2.09
CA TYR A 167 -18.87 -11.92 -0.90
C TYR A 167 -17.48 -11.32 -1.12
N SER A 168 -17.25 -10.60 -2.22
CA SER A 168 -15.98 -9.91 -2.47
C SER A 168 -15.79 -8.74 -1.50
N THR A 169 -15.47 -9.05 -0.25
CA THR A 169 -14.87 -8.10 0.69
C THR A 169 -13.51 -7.73 0.11
N SER A 170 -13.24 -6.42 0.02
CA SER A 170 -11.94 -5.96 -0.49
C SER A 170 -10.82 -6.58 0.37
N PRO A 171 -9.85 -7.30 -0.22
CA PRO A 171 -8.76 -7.96 0.53
C PRO A 171 -7.84 -6.97 1.28
N MET A 172 -8.07 -5.67 1.08
CA MET A 172 -7.38 -4.55 1.71
C MET A 172 -7.90 -4.18 3.09
N VAL A 173 -9.04 -4.73 3.52
CA VAL A 173 -9.62 -4.51 4.85
C VAL A 173 -9.52 -5.82 5.63
N LEU A 174 -8.76 -5.82 6.73
CA LEU A 174 -8.71 -6.96 7.65
C LEU A 174 -10.12 -7.18 8.25
N PRO A 175 -10.74 -8.37 8.07
CA PRO A 175 -11.98 -8.69 8.75
C PRO A 175 -11.74 -8.82 10.25
N SER A 176 -12.67 -8.31 11.05
CA SER A 176 -12.64 -8.36 12.52
C SER A 176 -13.05 -9.71 13.12
N THR A 177 -13.31 -10.72 12.28
CA THR A 177 -13.69 -12.08 12.68
C THR A 177 -12.93 -13.12 11.85
N PRO A 178 -12.56 -14.29 12.42
CA PRO A 178 -11.97 -15.37 11.65
C PRO A 178 -13.05 -15.98 10.75
N SER A 179 -13.01 -15.68 9.46
CA SER A 179 -13.92 -16.28 8.47
C SER A 179 -13.48 -17.72 8.17
N THR A 180 -14.25 -18.69 8.65
CA THR A 180 -14.23 -20.06 8.14
C THR A 180 -14.55 -20.02 6.65
N ILE A 181 -13.58 -20.34 5.78
CA ILE A 181 -13.81 -20.46 4.34
C ILE A 181 -14.65 -21.73 4.11
N PRO A 182 -15.89 -21.66 3.59
CA PRO A 182 -16.57 -22.85 3.10
C PRO A 182 -15.97 -23.19 1.73
N PHE A 183 -15.42 -24.38 1.58
CA PHE A 183 -15.14 -24.98 0.28
C PHE A 183 -16.46 -25.13 -0.49
N HIS A 184 -16.75 -24.23 -1.42
CA HIS A 184 -17.76 -24.48 -2.43
C HIS A 184 -17.11 -25.17 -3.63
N ALA A 185 -17.44 -26.45 -3.80
CA ALA A 185 -17.12 -27.23 -4.98
C ALA A 185 -17.80 -26.59 -6.21
N HIS A 186 -17.01 -26.31 -7.24
CA HIS A 186 -17.51 -25.86 -8.54
C HIS A 186 -18.30 -27.02 -9.18
N ASN A 187 -19.63 -26.89 -9.25
CA ASN A 187 -20.43 -27.68 -10.18
C ASN A 187 -20.17 -27.15 -11.59
N GLN A 188 -19.53 -27.95 -12.43
CA GLN A 188 -19.38 -27.70 -13.86
C GLN A 188 -20.77 -27.79 -14.53
N SER A 189 -21.34 -26.65 -14.91
CA SER A 189 -22.43 -26.61 -15.88
C SER A 189 -21.83 -26.67 -17.29
N ASN A 190 -22.26 -27.66 -18.08
CA ASN A 190 -21.91 -27.93 -19.47
C ASN A 190 -21.86 -26.69 -20.38
N SER A 191 -20.66 -26.13 -20.55
CA SER A 191 -20.32 -25.35 -21.75
C SER A 191 -19.10 -26.00 -22.38
N ASN A 192 -19.26 -26.46 -23.63
CA ASN A 192 -18.17 -27.07 -24.40
C ASN A 192 -16.98 -26.10 -24.43
N PRO A 193 -15.78 -26.50 -23.99
CA PRO A 193 -14.61 -25.65 -24.11
C PRO A 193 -14.28 -25.50 -25.60
N VAL A 194 -14.39 -24.28 -26.11
CA VAL A 194 -13.87 -23.96 -27.45
C VAL A 194 -12.34 -24.06 -27.36
N TYR A 195 -11.80 -25.20 -27.77
CA TYR A 195 -10.36 -25.38 -27.95
C TYR A 195 -9.91 -24.47 -29.09
N TYR A 196 -9.24 -23.36 -28.74
CA TYR A 196 -8.53 -22.56 -29.72
C TYR A 196 -7.20 -23.25 -30.02
N ASP A 197 -7.02 -23.63 -31.29
CA ASP A 197 -5.76 -24.17 -31.78
C ASP A 197 -4.67 -23.09 -31.64
N SER A 198 -3.76 -23.32 -30.70
CA SER A 198 -2.68 -22.39 -30.34
C SER A 198 -1.56 -22.35 -31.39
N THR A 199 -1.69 -23.08 -32.50
CA THR A 199 -0.63 -23.24 -33.50
C THR A 199 -0.66 -22.22 -34.65
N LEU A 200 -1.69 -21.36 -34.75
CA LEU A 200 -1.90 -20.53 -35.96
C LEU A 200 -1.37 -19.09 -35.91
N HIS A 201 -0.89 -18.58 -34.77
CA HIS A 201 -0.20 -17.28 -34.75
C HIS A 201 0.89 -17.26 -33.69
N PRO A 202 2.17 -16.99 -34.04
CA PRO A 202 3.16 -16.61 -33.04
C PRO A 202 2.74 -15.25 -32.51
N PHE A 203 2.01 -15.22 -31.40
CA PHE A 203 1.69 -13.98 -30.72
C PHE A 203 3.02 -13.32 -30.34
N ALA A 204 3.40 -12.28 -31.09
CA ALA A 204 4.51 -11.45 -30.70
C ALA A 204 4.16 -10.88 -29.32
N ASN A 205 4.99 -11.20 -28.33
CA ASN A 205 4.82 -10.70 -26.98
C ASN A 205 5.71 -9.48 -26.81
N LYS A 206 5.17 -8.41 -26.22
CA LYS A 206 5.95 -7.26 -25.76
C LYS A 206 6.12 -7.33 -24.26
N THR A 207 7.35 -7.10 -23.80
CA THR A 207 7.62 -6.91 -22.38
C THR A 207 7.20 -5.50 -21.98
N VAL A 208 6.29 -5.40 -21.01
CA VAL A 208 5.89 -4.16 -20.35
C VAL A 208 6.26 -4.22 -18.88
N ILE A 209 6.52 -3.07 -18.26
CA ILE A 209 6.69 -2.97 -16.82
C ILE A 209 5.34 -2.51 -16.25
N ALA A 210 4.75 -3.33 -15.40
CA ALA A 210 3.50 -3.02 -14.72
C ALA A 210 3.74 -2.92 -13.22
N GLU A 211 3.18 -1.90 -12.59
CA GLU A 211 3.17 -1.79 -11.13
C GLU A 211 2.10 -2.72 -10.55
N ARG A 212 2.50 -3.69 -9.75
CA ARG A 212 1.59 -4.63 -9.07
C ARG A 212 1.55 -4.34 -7.58
N LEU A 213 0.34 -4.18 -7.04
CA LEU A 213 0.11 -4.21 -5.60
C LEU A 213 0.25 -5.64 -5.08
N GLN A 214 1.17 -5.84 -4.14
CA GLN A 214 1.40 -7.12 -3.49
C GLN A 214 1.07 -7.02 -2.00
N ILE A 215 0.19 -7.89 -1.52
CA ILE A 215 -0.06 -8.05 -0.08
C ILE A 215 1.16 -8.72 0.56
N VAL A 216 1.55 -8.20 1.71
CA VAL A 216 2.67 -8.74 2.49
C VAL A 216 2.11 -9.76 3.47
N ASN A 217 2.26 -11.03 3.12
CA ASN A 217 1.94 -12.15 4.00
C ASN A 217 3.16 -12.43 4.88
N SER A 218 3.02 -12.28 6.19
CA SER A 218 3.97 -12.85 7.15
C SER A 218 3.42 -14.18 7.63
N THR A 219 4.24 -15.22 7.59
CA THR A 219 3.97 -16.44 8.34
C THR A 219 4.21 -16.13 9.82
N PRO A 220 3.23 -16.36 10.72
CA PRO A 220 3.46 -16.17 12.14
C PRO A 220 4.54 -17.16 12.59
N VAL A 221 5.64 -16.63 13.13
CA VAL A 221 6.68 -17.46 13.74
C VAL A 221 6.26 -17.73 15.17
N PHE A 222 5.55 -18.84 15.40
CA PHE A 222 5.34 -19.35 16.75
C PHE A 222 6.68 -19.87 17.28
N THR A 223 7.47 -18.98 17.87
CA THR A 223 8.60 -19.43 18.70
C THR A 223 8.02 -19.92 20.03
N TRP A 224 8.16 -21.21 20.30
CA TRP A 224 7.99 -21.77 21.63
C TRP A 224 9.18 -21.29 22.48
N CYS A 225 8.91 -20.52 23.52
CA CYS A 225 9.80 -20.33 24.66
C CYS A 225 9.17 -21.04 25.86
#